data_AF-A0A257PXF7-F1
#
_entry.id   AF-A0A257PXF7-F1
#
_cell.length_a   1.000
_cell.length_b   1.000
_cell.length_c   1.000
_cell.angle_alpha   90.00
_cell.angle_beta   90.00
_cell.angle_gamma   90.00
#
_symmetry.space_group_name_H-M   'P 1'
#
loop_
_entity.id
_entity.type
_entity.pdbx_description
1 polymer ?
#
loop_
_entity_poly.entity_id
_entity_poly.type
_entity_poly.pdbx_seq_one_letter_code
_entity_poly.pdbx_strand_id
1 'polypeptide(L)' 'MRKSLMLSLSALMLTGLAACHQEGPAERAGRSMDNAGQRINDAVNPPQGPAQAAGRKVDRAMGD' A
#
# COMPACT_ATOMS: atom_id res chain seq x y z
N MET A 1 1.88 35.46 -13.19
CA MET A 1 1.85 34.64 -11.94
C MET A 1 0.56 33.83 -11.79
N ARG A 2 -0.63 34.45 -11.70
CA ARG A 2 -1.91 33.71 -11.51
C ARG A 2 -2.21 32.66 -12.60
N LYS A 3 -1.91 32.97 -13.87
CA LYS A 3 -2.11 32.05 -15.01
C LYS A 3 -1.18 30.81 -14.95
N SER A 4 0.08 30.97 -14.54
CA SER A 4 1.01 29.84 -14.34
C SER A 4 0.61 28.96 -13.15
N LEU A 5 0.10 29.55 -12.07
CA LEU A 5 -0.37 28.80 -10.90
C LEU A 5 -1.61 27.94 -11.25
N MET A 6 -2.53 28.48 -12.05
CA MET A 6 -3.69 27.72 -12.53
C MET A 6 -3.29 26.60 -13.49
N LEU A 7 -2.27 26.82 -14.34
CA LEU A 7 -1.74 25.78 -15.21
C LEU A 7 -1.07 24.65 -14.42
N SER A 8 -0.29 24.96 -13.38
CA SER A 8 0.38 23.91 -12.59
C SER A 8 -0.60 23.10 -11.75
N LEU A 9 -1.65 23.73 -11.21
CA LEU A 9 -2.68 23.03 -10.45
C LEU A 9 -3.51 22.10 -11.34
N SER A 10 -3.82 22.54 -12.56
CA SER A 10 -4.50 21.70 -13.56
C SER A 10 -3.64 20.50 -13.95
N ALA A 11 -2.35 20.71 -14.21
CA ALA A 11 -1.41 19.63 -14.53
C ALA A 11 -1.30 18.58 -13.41
N LEU A 12 -1.27 19.01 -12.15
CA LEU A 12 -1.21 18.10 -11.00
C LEU A 12 -2.45 17.20 -10.91
N MET A 13 -3.65 17.75 -11.17
CA MET A 13 -4.89 16.96 -11.16
C MET A 13 -4.94 15.91 -12.27
N LEU A 14 -4.41 16.21 -13.47
CA LEU A 14 -4.32 15.21 -14.54
C LEU A 14 -3.36 14.06 -14.19
N THR A 15 -2.29 14.32 -13.45
CA THR A 15 -1.36 13.25 -13.00
C THR A 15 -1.98 12.34 -11.94
N GLY A 16 -2.88 12.85 -11.10
CA GLY A 16 -3.61 12.05 -10.10
C GLY A 16 -4.54 11.02 -10.74
N LEU A 17 -5.24 11.37 -11.82
CA LEU A 17 -6.14 10.43 -12.53
C LEU A 17 -5.39 9.31 -13.25
N ALA A 18 -4.18 9.57 -13.78
CA ALA A 18 -3.36 8.54 -14.41
C ALA A 18 -2.82 7.51 -13.39
N ALA A 19 -2.74 7.88 -12.10
CA ALA A 19 -2.32 7.00 -11.01
C ALA A 19 -3.44 6.05 -10.52
N CYS A 20 -4.70 6.25 -10.92
CA CYS A 20 -5.82 5.40 -10.48
C CYS A 20 -5.88 4.01 -11.13
N HIS A 21 -5.09 3.74 -12.17
CA HIS A 21 -5.19 2.48 -12.93
C HIS A 21 -4.05 1.49 -12.66
N GLN A 22 -2.97 1.91 -12.02
CA GLN A 22 -1.83 1.05 -11.69
C GLN A 22 -1.32 1.38 -10.30
N GLU A 23 -0.98 0.36 -9.51
CA GLU A 23 -0.36 0.51 -8.18
C GLU A 23 0.74 1.58 -8.25
N GLY A 24 0.48 2.69 -7.57
CA GLY A 24 1.33 3.86 -7.59
C GLY A 24 2.65 3.59 -6.83
N PRO A 25 3.69 4.42 -7.05
CA PRO A 25 4.94 4.29 -6.31
C PRO A 25 4.73 4.39 -4.80
N ALA A 26 3.76 5.19 -4.35
CA ALA A 26 3.38 5.30 -2.94
C ALA A 26 2.71 4.02 -2.41
N GLU A 27 1.83 3.38 -3.19
CA GLU A 27 1.20 2.13 -2.79
C GLU A 27 2.21 0.98 -2.73
N ARG A 28 3.11 0.87 -3.70
CA ARG A 28 4.20 -0.13 -3.67
C ARG A 28 5.10 0.06 -2.45
N ALA A 29 5.43 1.31 -2.13
CA ALA A 29 6.19 1.64 -0.94
C ALA A 29 5.41 1.24 0.33
N GLY A 30 4.13 1.60 0.43
CA GLY A 30 3.25 1.19 1.54
C GLY A 30 3.20 -0.33 1.70
N ARG A 31 2.93 -1.06 0.61
CA ARG A 31 2.88 -2.53 0.59
C ARG A 31 4.21 -3.16 1.00
N SER A 32 5.34 -2.56 0.65
CA SER A 32 6.66 -3.04 1.11
C SER A 32 6.86 -2.87 2.62
N MET A 33 6.40 -1.74 3.17
CA MET A 33 6.49 -1.45 4.61
C MET A 33 5.56 -2.34 5.42
N ASP A 34 4.33 -2.54 4.96
CA ASP A 34 3.37 -3.46 5.58
C ASP A 34 3.91 -4.89 5.61
N ASN A 35 4.47 -5.37 4.50
CA ASN A 35 5.11 -6.69 4.44
C ASN A 35 6.30 -6.81 5.41
N ALA A 36 7.11 -5.77 5.55
CA ALA A 36 8.22 -5.75 6.51
C ALA A 36 7.69 -5.81 7.96
N GLY A 37 6.70 -4.99 8.30
CA GLY A 37 6.05 -4.99 9.60
C GLY A 37 5.44 -6.33 9.96
N GLN A 38 4.75 -6.98 9.01
CA GLN A 38 4.19 -8.32 9.21
C GLN A 38 5.26 -9.38 9.45
N ARG A 39 6.39 -9.35 8.74
CA ARG A 39 7.49 -10.30 8.98
C ARG A 39 8.10 -10.13 10.36
N ILE A 40 8.28 -8.90 10.81
CA ILE A 40 8.76 -8.60 12.17
C ILE A 40 7.75 -9.13 13.19
N ASN A 41 6.45 -8.86 12.99
CA ASN A 41 5.39 -9.37 13.86
C ASN A 41 5.34 -10.90 13.89
N ASP A 42 5.49 -11.57 12.75
CA ASP A 42 5.55 -13.03 12.67
C ASP A 42 6.78 -13.60 13.38
N ALA A 43 7.90 -12.86 13.43
CA ALA A 43 9.11 -13.27 14.15
C ALA A 43 8.98 -13.12 15.67
N VAL A 44 8.36 -12.03 16.15
CA VAL A 44 8.18 -11.79 17.60
C VAL A 44 6.94 -12.47 18.17
N ASN A 45 5.94 -12.74 17.33
CA ASN A 45 4.69 -13.41 17.68
C ASN A 45 4.39 -14.52 16.65
N PRO A 46 5.14 -15.63 16.67
CA PRO A 46 4.93 -16.72 15.74
C PRO A 46 3.56 -17.37 15.93
N PRO A 47 2.96 -17.95 14.86
CA PRO A 47 1.70 -18.67 15.00
C PRO A 47 1.90 -19.89 15.91
N GLN A 48 0.99 -20.07 16.87
CA GLN A 48 1.09 -21.13 17.87
C GLN A 48 0.62 -22.49 17.33
N GLY A 49 0.09 -22.53 16.09
CA GLY A 49 -0.36 -23.75 15.45
C GLY A 49 -0.82 -23.56 14.00
N PRO A 50 -1.10 -24.66 13.28
CA PRO A 50 -1.42 -24.63 11.85
C PRO A 50 -2.71 -23.88 11.52
N ALA A 51 -3.71 -23.94 12.40
CA ALA A 51 -4.95 -23.17 12.24
C ALA A 51 -4.69 -21.66 12.31
N GLN A 52 -3.85 -21.21 13.24
CA GLN A 52 -3.51 -19.79 13.39
C GLN A 52 -2.62 -19.29 12.24
N ALA A 53 -1.73 -20.14 11.73
CA ALA A 53 -0.93 -19.85 10.54
C ALA A 53 -1.80 -19.76 9.27
N ALA A 54 -2.80 -20.64 9.12
CA ALA A 54 -3.75 -20.59 8.02
C ALA A 54 -4.64 -19.35 8.09
N GLY A 55 -5.16 -19.02 9.27
CA GLY A 55 -5.93 -17.79 9.51
C GLY A 55 -5.15 -16.54 9.08
N ARG A 56 -3.90 -16.39 9.52
CA ARG A 56 -3.05 -15.26 9.10
C ARG A 56 -2.84 -15.18 7.58
N LYS A 57 -2.74 -16.32 6.88
CA LYS A 57 -2.59 -16.33 5.42
C LYS A 57 -3.88 -15.88 4.73
N VAL A 58 -5.03 -16.29 5.25
CA VAL A 58 -6.34 -15.85 4.75
C VAL A 58 -6.52 -14.36 5.01
N ASP A 59 -6.25 -13.89 6.22
CA ASP A 59 -6.32 -12.46 6.57
C ASP A 59 -5.42 -11.61 5.66
N ARG A 60 -4.22 -12.09 5.33
CA ARG A 60 -3.31 -11.42 4.39
C ARG A 60 -3.84 -11.39 2.96
N ALA A 61 -4.59 -12.40 2.53
CA ALA A 61 -5.17 -12.46 1.19
C ALA A 61 -6.48 -11.67 1.08
N MET A 62 -7.14 -11.36 2.20
CA MET A 62 -8.42 -10.64 2.27
C MET A 62 -8.28 -9.19 2.77
N GLY A 63 -7.15 -8.83 3.36
CA GLY A 63 -6.86 -7.49 3.87
C GLY A 63 -6.31 -6.50 2.83
N ASP A 64 -6.20 -6.92 1.57
CA ASP A 64 -5.89 -6.06 0.40
C ASP A 64 -7.19 -5.77 -0.39
#